data_AF-A0AAE8NMX8-F1
#
_entry.id   AF-A0AAE8NMX8-F1
#
_cell.length_a   1.000
_cell.length_b   1.000
_cell.length_c   1.000
_cell.angle_alpha   90.00
_cell.angle_beta   90.00
_cell.angle_gamma   90.00
#
_symmetry.space_group_name_H-M   'P 1'
#
loop_
_entity.id
_entity.type
_entity.pdbx_description
1 polymer ?
#
loop_
_entity_poly.entity_id
_entity_poly.type
_entity_poly.pdbx_seq_one_letter_code
_entity_poly.pdbx_strand_id
1 'polypeptide(L)'
;MRTFDLQECADFLKVDRTTAMRLAQKGDIVGARIGRAWVFLEDDVVAFLQEQAQQQTLERLEGRSDSADIDQRTQAAIQRQLQAPPTRRAGRVARALPRLPELPANASASQAA
;
A
#
# COMPACT_ATOMS: atom_id res chain seq x y z
N MET A 1 12.67 -19.78 32.29
CA MET A 1 11.27 -20.19 32.46
C MET A 1 10.82 -19.77 33.84
N ARG A 2 10.34 -18.53 33.97
CA ARG A 2 9.66 -18.07 35.18
C ARG A 2 8.16 -18.13 34.95
N THR A 3 7.41 -18.32 36.02
CA THR A 3 5.96 -18.25 36.02
C THR A 3 5.52 -16.96 36.69
N PHE A 4 4.44 -16.37 36.21
CA PHE A 4 3.81 -15.21 36.80
C PHE A 4 2.47 -15.58 37.43
N ASP A 5 2.22 -15.01 38.61
CA ASP A 5 0.88 -14.96 39.15
C ASP A 5 0.03 -13.90 38.44
N LEU A 6 -1.28 -13.91 38.71
CA LEU A 6 -2.21 -12.92 38.16
C LEU A 6 -1.81 -11.46 38.44
N GLN A 7 -1.18 -11.19 39.59
CA GLN A 7 -0.70 -9.84 39.91
C GLN A 7 0.53 -9.46 39.09
N GLU A 8 1.53 -10.34 39.02
CA GLU A 8 2.73 -10.09 38.24
C GLU A 8 2.43 -9.94 36.75
N CYS A 9 1.50 -10.74 36.22
CA CYS A 9 0.99 -10.61 34.86
C CYS A 9 0.33 -9.25 34.63
N ALA A 10 -0.50 -8.79 35.57
CA ALA A 10 -1.14 -7.48 35.50
C ALA A 10 -0.11 -6.33 35.54
N ASP A 11 0.89 -6.43 36.42
CA ASP A 11 1.96 -5.45 36.56
C ASP A 11 2.89 -5.42 35.33
N PHE A 12 3.11 -6.57 34.69
CA PHE A 12 3.89 -6.70 33.47
C PHE A 12 3.17 -6.05 32.28
N LEU A 13 1.89 -6.38 32.09
CA LEU A 13 1.07 -5.83 31.00
C LEU A 13 0.58 -4.40 31.28
N LYS A 14 0.81 -3.87 32.49
CA LYS A 14 0.31 -2.56 32.95
C LYS A 14 -1.21 -2.43 32.84
N VAL A 15 -1.92 -3.48 33.24
CA VAL A 15 -3.38 -3.55 33.27
C VAL A 15 -3.89 -3.79 34.68
N ASP A 16 -5.17 -3.51 34.93
CA ASP A 16 -5.80 -3.86 36.20
C ASP A 16 -5.91 -5.38 36.38
N ARG A 17 -5.85 -5.85 37.64
CA ARG A 17 -6.00 -7.26 38.01
C ARG A 17 -7.28 -7.88 37.43
N THR A 18 -8.38 -7.13 37.47
CA THR A 18 -9.69 -7.61 36.99
C THR A 18 -9.69 -7.77 35.47
N THR A 19 -8.97 -6.90 34.75
CA THR A 19 -8.77 -6.99 33.31
C THR A 19 -7.88 -8.18 32.96
N ALA A 20 -6.75 -8.37 33.64
CA ALA A 20 -5.91 -9.56 33.48
C ALA A 20 -6.70 -10.86 33.73
N MET A 21 -7.55 -10.86 34.75
CA MET A 21 -8.43 -12.00 35.05
C MET A 21 -9.44 -12.25 33.93
N ARG A 22 -10.02 -11.20 33.35
CA ARG A 22 -10.96 -11.32 32.21
C ARG A 22 -10.26 -11.85 30.97
N LEU A 23 -9.05 -11.38 30.66
CA LEU A 23 -8.25 -11.87 29.54
C LEU A 23 -7.94 -13.36 29.68
N ALA A 24 -7.54 -13.78 30.89
CA ALA A 24 -7.31 -15.19 31.19
C ALA A 24 -8.59 -16.05 31.09
N GLN A 25 -9.74 -15.53 31.55
CA GLN A 25 -11.02 -16.22 31.41
C GLN A 25 -11.51 -16.32 29.96
N LYS A 26 -11.25 -15.29 29.16
CA LYS A 26 -11.56 -15.26 27.73
C LYS A 26 -10.65 -16.19 26.92
N GLY A 27 -9.49 -16.54 27.47
CA GLY A 27 -8.47 -17.36 26.79
C GLY A 27 -7.57 -16.54 25.87
N ASP A 28 -7.56 -15.22 26.01
CA ASP A 28 -6.68 -14.34 25.22
C ASP A 28 -5.21 -14.51 25.64
N ILE A 29 -4.96 -14.75 26.94
CA ILE A 29 -3.63 -15.06 27.49
C ILE A 29 -3.62 -16.53 27.90
N VAL A 30 -2.60 -17.26 27.43
CA VAL A 30 -2.39 -18.66 27.82
C VAL A 30 -1.98 -18.72 29.29
N GLY A 31 -2.85 -19.31 30.10
CA GLY A 31 -2.64 -19.45 31.53
C GLY A 31 -3.34 -20.68 32.07
N ALA A 32 -2.74 -21.31 33.07
CA ALA A 32 -3.31 -22.45 33.76
C ALA A 32 -3.95 -21.99 35.08
N ARG A 33 -5.19 -22.43 35.31
CA ARG A 33 -5.82 -22.27 36.63
C ARG A 33 -5.43 -23.44 37.52
N ILE A 34 -4.61 -23.17 38.53
CA ILE A 34 -4.14 -24.17 39.49
C ILE A 34 -4.85 -23.90 40.83
N GLY A 35 -5.92 -24.66 41.07
CA GLY A 35 -6.80 -24.47 42.23
C GLY A 35 -7.50 -23.10 42.21
N ARG A 36 -7.12 -22.23 43.15
CA ARG A 36 -7.66 -20.85 43.27
C ARG A 36 -6.83 -19.79 42.54
N ALA A 37 -5.61 -20.13 42.16
CA ALA A 37 -4.66 -19.19 41.55
C ALA A 37 -4.61 -19.37 40.03
N TRP A 38 -4.26 -18.30 39.34
CA TRP A 38 -3.93 -18.31 37.93
C TRP A 38 -2.43 -18.19 37.80
N VAL A 39 -1.83 -19.09 37.02
CA VAL A 39 -0.40 -19.15 36.75
C VAL A 39 -0.19 -19.01 35.25
N PHE A 40 0.67 -18.09 34.88
CA PHE A 40 1.03 -17.79 33.50
C PHE A 40 2.51 -18.07 33.30
N LEU A 41 2.91 -18.47 32.09
CA LEU A 41 4.33 -18.51 31.75
C LEU A 41 4.74 -17.13 31.28
N GLU A 42 5.94 -16.70 31.68
CA GLU A 42 6.52 -15.44 31.19
C GLU A 42 6.57 -15.39 29.66
N ASP A 43 6.95 -16.50 29.02
CA ASP A 43 7.05 -16.62 27.56
C ASP A 43 5.69 -16.41 26.88
N ASP A 44 4.62 -17.00 27.43
CA ASP A 44 3.28 -16.89 26.89
C ASP A 44 2.72 -15.46 27.03
N VAL A 45 3.00 -14.78 28.15
CA VAL A 45 2.61 -13.37 28.36
C VAL A 45 3.35 -12.46 27.38
N VAL A 46 4.63 -12.73 27.11
CA VAL A 46 5.43 -12.01 26.12
C VAL A 46 4.92 -12.29 24.69
N ALA A 47 4.58 -13.53 24.36
CA ALA A 47 4.01 -13.90 23.08
C ALA A 47 2.70 -13.15 22.81
N PHE A 48 1.83 -13.07 23.81
CA PHE A 48 0.61 -12.26 23.74
C PHE A 48 0.91 -10.79 23.46
N LEU A 49 1.88 -10.19 24.18
CA LEU A 49 2.27 -8.80 23.96
C LEU A 49 2.81 -8.56 22.54
N GLN A 50 3.61 -9.48 22.02
CA GLN A 50 4.13 -9.40 20.65
C GLN A 50 3.02 -9.46 19.62
N GLU A 51 2.06 -10.38 19.79
CA GLU A 51 0.92 -10.51 18.89
C GLU A 51 0.07 -9.24 18.90
N GLN A 52 -0.21 -8.68 20.08
CA GLN A 52 -0.93 -7.41 20.22
C GLN A 52 -0.17 -6.26 19.54
N ALA A 53 1.15 -6.16 19.73
CA ALA A 53 1.97 -5.14 19.08
C ALA A 53 2.00 -5.30 17.55
N GLN A 54 2.05 -6.53 17.05
CA GLN A 54 1.99 -6.84 15.62
C GLN A 54 0.63 -6.48 15.03
N GLN A 55 -0.47 -6.87 15.67
CA GLN A 55 -1.83 -6.50 15.23
C GLN A 55 -1.98 -4.99 15.17
N GLN A 56 -1.57 -4.26 16.20
CA GLN A 56 -1.62 -2.79 16.17
C GLN A 56 -0.68 -2.17 15.12
N THR A 57 0.46 -2.79 14.84
CA THR A 57 1.38 -2.33 13.78
C THR A 57 0.77 -2.57 12.41
N LEU A 58 0.13 -3.72 12.22
CA LEU A 58 -0.58 -4.10 11.01
C LEU A 58 -1.77 -3.18 10.81
N GLU A 59 -2.60 -2.91 11.81
CA GLU A 59 -3.70 -1.94 11.74
C GLU A 59 -3.21 -0.52 11.41
N ARG A 60 -2.07 -0.08 11.97
CA ARG A 60 -1.46 1.20 11.62
C ARG A 60 -0.93 1.21 10.18
N LEU A 61 -0.41 0.08 9.70
CA LEU A 61 0.05 -0.08 8.33
C LEU A 61 -1.13 -0.14 7.37
N GLU A 62 -2.20 -0.84 7.71
CA GLU A 62 -3.45 -0.98 6.97
C GLU A 62 -4.20 0.36 6.89
N GLY A 63 -4.29 1.08 8.01
CA GLY A 63 -4.83 2.45 8.04
C GLY A 63 -3.94 3.48 7.30
N ARG A 64 -2.68 3.14 7.02
CA ARG A 64 -1.80 3.89 6.12
C ARG A 64 -1.85 3.37 4.68
N SER A 65 -2.34 2.15 4.52
CA SER A 65 -2.63 1.46 3.27
C SER A 65 -4.06 1.79 2.84
N ASP A 66 -4.26 3.06 2.49
CA ASP A 66 -4.98 3.40 1.27
C ASP A 66 -4.22 2.89 0.01
N SER A 67 -3.37 1.84 0.15
CA SER A 67 -2.59 1.19 -0.89
C SER A 67 -3.47 0.53 -1.93
N ALA A 68 -4.75 0.27 -1.63
CA ALA A 68 -5.72 -0.14 -2.63
C ALA A 68 -5.78 0.85 -3.80
N ASP A 69 -5.64 2.15 -3.53
CA ASP A 69 -5.64 3.21 -4.54
C ASP A 69 -4.30 3.25 -5.31
N ILE A 70 -3.18 3.02 -4.61
CA ILE A 70 -1.85 2.94 -5.22
C ILE A 70 -1.71 1.69 -6.11
N ASP A 71 -2.20 0.55 -5.65
CA ASP A 71 -2.19 -0.72 -6.39
C ASP A 71 -3.13 -0.65 -7.59
N GLN A 72 -4.34 -0.07 -7.46
CA GLN A 72 -5.22 0.16 -8.61
C GLN A 72 -4.57 1.06 -9.66
N ARG A 73 -3.90 2.13 -9.24
CA ARG A 73 -3.21 3.04 -10.16
C ARG A 73 -2.05 2.36 -10.87
N THR A 74 -1.29 1.54 -10.15
CA THR A 74 -0.16 0.78 -10.69
C THR A 74 -0.65 -0.31 -11.66
N GLN A 75 -1.68 -1.06 -11.30
CA GLN A 75 -2.31 -2.06 -12.16
C GLN A 75 -2.89 -1.43 -13.44
N ALA A 76 -3.59 -0.30 -13.33
CA ALA A 76 -4.14 0.41 -14.48
C ALA A 76 -3.04 0.91 -15.44
N ALA A 77 -1.90 1.37 -14.90
CA ALA A 77 -0.75 1.79 -15.70
C ALA A 77 -0.13 0.61 -16.46
N ILE A 78 0.11 -0.52 -15.78
CA ILE A 78 0.62 -1.76 -16.38
C ILE A 78 -0.33 -2.24 -17.49
N GLN A 79 -1.63 -2.26 -17.22
CA GLN A 79 -2.62 -2.71 -18.18
C GLN A 79 -2.69 -1.81 -19.42
N ARG A 80 -2.52 -0.50 -19.26
CA ARG A 80 -2.46 0.45 -20.38
C ARG A 80 -1.21 0.26 -21.24
N GLN A 81 -0.11 -0.20 -20.63
CA GLN A 81 1.17 -0.41 -21.30
C GLN A 81 1.22 -1.76 -22.04
N LEU A 82 0.49 -2.76 -21.53
CA LEU A 82 0.29 -4.06 -22.19
C LEU A 82 -0.73 -4.00 -23.32
N GLN A 83 -1.65 -3.03 -23.30
CA GLN A 83 -2.51 -2.75 -24.45
C GLN A 83 -1.62 -2.28 -25.61
N ALA A 84 -1.59 -3.06 -26.68
CA ALA A 84 -0.85 -2.72 -27.89
C ALA A 84 -1.21 -1.29 -28.35
N PRO A 85 -0.24 -0.48 -28.77
CA PRO A 85 -0.52 0.88 -29.21
C PRO A 85 -1.59 0.84 -30.30
N PRO A 86 -2.61 1.72 -30.27
CA PRO A 86 -3.60 1.75 -31.33
C PRO A 86 -2.84 1.89 -32.64
N THR A 87 -3.16 1.00 -33.59
CA THR A 87 -2.58 1.04 -34.94
C THR A 87 -2.62 2.49 -35.40
N ARG A 88 -1.45 3.06 -35.73
CA ARG A 88 -1.37 4.45 -36.20
C ARG A 88 -2.38 4.58 -37.32
N ARG A 89 -3.50 5.27 -37.06
CA ARG A 89 -4.49 5.56 -38.09
C ARG A 89 -3.71 6.21 -39.22
N ALA A 90 -3.79 5.62 -40.42
CA ALA A 90 -3.11 6.12 -41.59
C ALA A 90 -3.30 7.64 -41.64
N GLY A 91 -2.17 8.36 -41.62
CA GLY A 91 -2.19 9.82 -41.60
C GLY A 91 -3.07 10.34 -42.74
N ARG A 92 -3.73 11.47 -42.49
CA ARG A 92 -4.56 12.12 -43.51
C ARG A 92 -3.70 12.31 -44.77
N VAL A 93 -4.13 11.72 -45.89
CA VAL A 93 -3.38 11.74 -47.16
C VAL A 93 -3.08 13.19 -47.52
N ALA A 94 -1.81 13.50 -47.76
CA ALA A 94 -1.40 14.86 -48.13
C ALA A 94 -2.15 15.27 -49.40
N ARG A 95 -2.95 16.33 -49.29
CA ARG A 95 -3.70 16.88 -50.43
C ARG A 95 -2.68 17.45 -51.41
N ALA A 96 -2.76 17.04 -52.68
CA ALA A 96 -1.83 17.49 -53.71
C ALA A 96 -1.87 19.03 -53.81
N LEU A 97 -0.68 19.65 -53.78
CA LEU A 97 -0.52 21.10 -53.88
C LEU A 97 -0.98 21.56 -55.27
N PRO A 98 -1.72 22.68 -55.37
CA PRO A 98 -2.08 23.26 -56.65
C PRO A 98 -0.82 23.72 -57.40
N ARG A 99 -0.73 23.42 -58.71
CA ARG A 99 0.38 23.91 -59.53
C ARG A 99 0.19 25.40 -59.80
N LEU A 100 1.19 26.18 -59.40
CA LEU A 100 1.27 27.60 -59.72
C LEU A 100 1.59 27.78 -61.22
N PRO A 101 1.04 28.82 -61.87
CA PRO A 101 1.45 29.20 -63.22
C PRO A 101 2.93 29.60 -63.25
N GLU A 102 3.66 29.11 -64.25
CA GLU A 102 5.05 29.51 -64.51
C GLU A 102 5.09 31.00 -64.88
N LEU A 103 5.77 31.81 -64.07
CA LEU A 103 6.04 33.21 -64.38
C LEU A 103 7.02 33.27 -65.56
N PRO A 104 6.74 34.05 -66.62
CA PRO A 104 7.63 34.14 -67.77
C PRO A 104 8.99 34.72 -67.33
N ALA A 105 10.05 33.94 -67.57
CA ALA A 105 11.42 34.39 -67.46
C ALA A 105 11.67 35.45 -68.53
N ASN A 106 11.39 36.72 -68.24
CA ASN A 106 12.11 37.89 -68.76
C ASN A 106 11.44 39.20 -68.29
N ALA A 107 12.05 39.82 -67.28
CA ALA A 107 12.04 41.26 -67.12
C ALA A 107 13.51 41.72 -67.08
N SER A 108 14.13 41.71 -68.25
CA SER A 108 15.32 42.48 -68.58
C SER A 108 15.03 43.97 -68.37
N ALA A 109 15.38 44.54 -67.22
CA ALA A 109 15.41 45.99 -67.01
C ALA A 109 16.19 46.38 -65.73
N SER A 110 17.50 46.54 -65.86
CA SER A 110 18.33 47.50 -65.09
C SER A 110 19.62 47.65 -65.89
N GLN A 111 19.56 48.35 -67.03
CA GLN A 111 19.90 49.77 -67.20
C GLN A 111 21.33 50.11 -66.83
N ALA A 112 22.04 50.53 -67.87
CA ALA A 112 23.36 51.15 -67.87
C ALA A 112 23.34 52.52 -67.19
N ALA A 113 24.40 52.82 -66.43
CA ALA A 113 25.10 54.09 -66.35
C ALA A 113 26.44 53.85 -65.64
#